data_AF-A0A7S2M750-F1
#
_entry.id   AF-A0A7S2M750-F1
#
_cell.length_a   1.000
_cell.length_b   1.000
_cell.length_c   1.000
_cell.angle_alpha   90.00
_cell.angle_beta   90.00
_cell.angle_gamma   90.00
#
_symmetry.space_group_name_H-M   'P 1'
#
loop_
_entity.id
_entity.type
_entity.pdbx_description
1 polymer ?
#
loop_
_entity_poly.entity_id
_entity_poly.type
_entity_poly.pdbx_seq_one_letter_code
_entity_poly.pdbx_strand_id
1 'polypeptide(L)'
;GLVTPDAADFASAQFDAYLRVPETATYKFYLTADDGAKFWLDDELLLSQDAPGQWQTRPVMLSDARLYHVQVMFFERTGFARCRLEWQNDQNYATRQVITSNWYYHTRQKLGGFPAEITVTSGPGPVEAFYHFDFQYNVNRLAWVAP
;
A
#
# COMPACT_ATOMS: atom_id res chain seq x y z
N GLY A 1 -4.95 -16.23 4.41
CA GLY A 1 -5.71 -17.48 4.24
C GLY A 1 -4.93 -18.44 3.35
N LEU A 2 -5.22 -19.74 3.42
CA LEU A 2 -4.65 -20.71 2.47
C LEU A 2 -5.22 -20.43 1.08
N VAL A 3 -4.35 -20.29 0.08
CA VAL A 3 -4.74 -20.33 -1.34
C VAL A 3 -4.62 -21.78 -1.80
N THR A 4 -5.74 -22.43 -2.07
CA THR A 4 -5.77 -23.78 -2.67
C THR A 4 -5.77 -23.67 -4.19
N PRO A 5 -5.34 -24.71 -4.94
CA PRO A 5 -5.37 -24.73 -6.41
C PRO A 5 -6.76 -24.44 -7.01
N ASP A 6 -7.83 -24.74 -6.27
CA ASP A 6 -9.23 -24.54 -6.68
C ASP A 6 -9.80 -23.16 -6.31
N ALA A 7 -8.99 -22.28 -5.68
CA ALA A 7 -9.38 -20.94 -5.24
C ALA A 7 -8.50 -19.85 -5.88
N ALA A 8 -8.13 -20.04 -7.15
CA ALA A 8 -7.30 -19.10 -7.92
C ALA A 8 -8.10 -17.89 -8.43
N ASP A 9 -9.42 -18.07 -8.62
CA ASP A 9 -10.34 -17.06 -9.14
C ASP A 9 -11.17 -16.43 -8.00
N PHE A 10 -11.71 -15.24 -8.25
CA PHE A 10 -12.54 -14.48 -7.30
C PHE A 10 -11.85 -14.24 -5.94
N ALA A 11 -10.55 -13.97 -5.98
CA ALA A 11 -9.73 -13.75 -4.81
C ALA A 11 -9.45 -12.26 -4.61
N SER A 12 -9.27 -11.85 -3.35
CA SER A 12 -8.78 -10.52 -3.01
C SER A 12 -7.70 -10.61 -1.95
N ALA A 13 -6.74 -9.70 -2.01
CA ALA A 13 -5.68 -9.57 -1.02
C ALA A 13 -5.54 -8.11 -0.59
N GLN A 14 -5.29 -7.90 0.70
CA GLN A 14 -4.83 -6.64 1.24
C GLN A 14 -3.43 -6.84 1.81
N PHE A 15 -2.52 -5.93 1.46
CA PHE A 15 -1.15 -5.88 1.95
C PHE A 15 -0.96 -4.60 2.73
N ASP A 16 -0.57 -4.74 3.99
CA ASP A 16 -0.30 -3.63 4.91
C ASP A 16 1.16 -3.69 5.39
N ALA A 17 1.85 -2.56 5.30
CA ALA A 17 3.22 -2.42 5.80
C ALA A 17 3.54 -0.98 6.15
N TYR A 18 4.69 -0.80 6.79
CA TYR A 18 5.39 0.47 6.85
C TYR A 18 6.57 0.45 5.88
N LEU A 19 6.65 1.46 5.02
CA LEU A 19 7.69 1.64 4.03
C LEU A 19 8.76 2.62 4.54
N ARG A 20 10.03 2.24 4.45
CA ARG A 20 11.17 3.18 4.51
C ARG A 20 11.67 3.45 3.10
N VAL A 21 11.93 4.71 2.77
CA VAL A 21 12.62 5.05 1.52
C VAL A 21 14.15 5.10 1.73
N PRO A 22 14.97 4.75 0.71
CA PRO A 22 16.43 4.74 0.82
C PRO A 22 17.04 6.13 1.00
N GLU A 23 16.39 7.15 0.48
CA GLU A 23 16.87 8.53 0.48
C GLU A 23 15.69 9.49 0.39
N THR A 24 15.87 10.70 0.90
CA THR A 24 14.90 11.78 0.75
C THR A 24 14.88 12.23 -0.73
N ALA A 25 13.77 11.99 -1.43
CA ALA A 25 13.64 12.21 -2.87
C ALA A 25 12.18 12.27 -3.32
N THR A 26 11.95 12.64 -4.58
CA THR A 26 10.61 12.58 -5.20
C THR A 26 10.40 11.19 -5.81
N TYR A 27 9.46 10.43 -5.25
CA TYR A 27 9.14 9.07 -5.70
C TYR A 27 7.95 9.05 -6.65
N LYS A 28 7.96 8.10 -7.57
CA LYS A 28 6.79 7.66 -8.32
C LYS A 28 6.62 6.16 -8.12
N PHE A 29 5.41 5.75 -7.73
CA PHE A 29 5.07 4.33 -7.58
C PHE A 29 4.39 3.81 -8.83
N TYR A 30 4.61 2.53 -9.12
CA TYR A 30 3.99 1.82 -10.21
C TYR A 30 3.27 0.59 -9.68
N LEU A 31 2.00 0.46 -10.03
CA LEU A 31 1.16 -0.66 -9.64
C LEU A 31 0.77 -1.45 -10.88
N THR A 32 1.08 -2.74 -10.88
CA THR A 32 0.61 -3.69 -11.91
C THR A 32 -0.41 -4.62 -11.29
N ALA A 33 -1.58 -4.77 -11.91
CA ALA A 33 -2.61 -5.72 -11.50
C ALA A 33 -3.20 -6.44 -12.72
N ASP A 34 -3.57 -7.71 -12.59
CA ASP A 34 -4.29 -8.47 -13.64
C ASP A 34 -5.81 -8.32 -13.58
N ASP A 35 -6.33 -7.50 -12.68
CA ASP A 35 -7.76 -7.17 -12.68
C ASP A 35 -8.06 -5.83 -12.04
N GLY A 36 -7.64 -5.61 -10.80
CA GLY A 36 -7.77 -4.29 -10.20
C GLY A 36 -7.03 -4.18 -8.90
N ALA A 37 -6.58 -2.96 -8.62
CA ALA A 37 -5.87 -2.66 -7.40
C ALA A 37 -6.00 -1.19 -6.99
N LYS A 38 -5.84 -0.97 -5.70
CA LYS A 38 -5.82 0.35 -5.07
C LYS A 38 -4.57 0.45 -4.21
N PHE A 39 -3.96 1.63 -4.17
CA PHE A 39 -2.74 1.88 -3.40
C PHE A 39 -2.87 3.17 -2.61
N TRP A 40 -2.58 3.07 -1.32
CA TRP A 40 -2.55 4.17 -0.37
C TRP A 40 -1.17 4.35 0.23
N LEU A 41 -0.83 5.61 0.53
CA LEU A 41 0.36 6.02 1.25
C LEU A 41 -0.06 7.03 2.33
N ASP A 42 0.23 6.75 3.60
CA ASP A 42 -0.23 7.55 4.76
C ASP A 42 -1.75 7.88 4.66
N ASP A 43 -2.54 6.85 4.35
CA ASP A 43 -4.00 6.90 4.18
C ASP A 43 -4.49 7.76 2.99
N GLU A 44 -3.58 8.36 2.22
CA GLU A 44 -3.92 9.02 0.95
C GLU A 44 -4.02 7.99 -0.19
N LEU A 45 -5.17 7.93 -0.85
CA LEU A 45 -5.37 7.10 -2.06
C LEU A 45 -4.62 7.68 -3.24
N LEU A 46 -3.51 7.05 -3.65
CA LEU A 46 -2.68 7.51 -4.76
C LEU A 46 -3.04 6.88 -6.10
N LEU A 47 -3.57 5.65 -6.10
CA LEU A 47 -4.03 4.94 -7.30
C LEU A 47 -5.28 4.11 -6.99
N SER A 48 -6.25 4.11 -7.90
CA SER A 48 -7.42 3.24 -7.85
C SER A 48 -7.82 2.84 -9.26
N GLN A 49 -7.77 1.55 -9.55
CA GLN A 49 -8.05 1.00 -10.87
C GLN A 49 -8.80 -0.33 -10.75
N ASP A 50 -9.87 -0.48 -11.54
CA ASP A 50 -10.79 -1.64 -11.49
C ASP A 50 -10.71 -2.51 -12.77
N ALA A 51 -9.65 -2.31 -13.57
CA ALA A 51 -9.33 -3.04 -14.80
C ALA A 51 -7.85 -3.46 -14.81
N PRO A 52 -7.44 -4.50 -15.58
CA PRO A 52 -6.04 -4.92 -15.66
C PRO A 52 -5.13 -3.86 -16.26
N GLY A 53 -3.87 -3.82 -15.83
CA GLY A 53 -2.90 -2.91 -16.41
C GLY A 53 -1.70 -2.57 -15.52
N GLN A 54 -1.00 -1.52 -15.94
CA GLN A 54 0.12 -0.91 -15.22
C GLN A 54 -0.12 0.59 -15.13
N TRP A 55 -0.13 1.12 -13.91
CA TRP A 55 -0.37 2.54 -13.66
C TRP A 55 0.73 3.11 -12.79
N GLN A 56 0.83 4.44 -12.81
CA GLN A 56 1.82 5.17 -12.03
C GLN A 56 1.14 6.28 -11.23
N THR A 57 1.61 6.55 -10.02
CA THR A 57 1.12 7.65 -9.19
C THR A 57 1.55 9.00 -9.77
N ARG A 58 0.96 10.08 -9.24
CA ARG A 58 1.63 11.38 -9.22
C ARG A 58 2.97 11.27 -8.47
N PRO A 59 3.97 12.13 -8.75
CA PRO A 59 5.17 12.22 -7.93
C PRO A 59 4.83 12.61 -6.48
N VAL A 60 5.53 12.03 -5.51
CA VAL A 60 5.35 12.30 -4.07
C VAL A 60 6.73 12.48 -3.44
N MET A 61 6.92 13.60 -2.74
CA MET A 61 8.16 13.85 -1.99
C MET A 61 8.16 13.02 -0.72
N LEU A 62 9.15 12.15 -0.56
CA LEU A 62 9.32 11.30 0.62
C LEU A 62 10.67 11.58 1.26
N SER A 63 10.70 11.59 2.58
CA SER A 63 11.91 11.61 3.42
C SER A 63 12.25 10.23 3.96
N ASP A 64 13.54 9.89 3.96
CA ASP A 64 14.13 8.67 4.55
C ASP A 64 14.23 8.68 6.08
N ALA A 65 13.87 9.80 6.71
CA ALA A 65 13.88 9.99 8.16
C ALA A 65 12.63 9.44 8.86
N ARG A 66 11.62 8.95 8.11
CA ARG A 66 10.40 8.37 8.68
C ARG A 66 9.91 7.15 7.89
N LEU A 67 8.92 6.49 8.48
CA LEU A 67 8.18 5.40 7.87
C LEU A 67 6.81 5.88 7.39
N TYR A 68 6.37 5.33 6.28
CA TYR A 68 5.07 5.64 5.66
C TYR A 68 4.17 4.41 5.76
N HIS A 69 2.92 4.59 6.16
CA HIS A 69 1.95 3.50 6.06
C HIS A 69 1.66 3.25 4.58
N VAL A 70 1.78 2.00 4.13
CA VAL A 70 1.42 1.59 2.78
C VAL A 70 0.37 0.50 2.84
N GLN A 71 -0.69 0.69 2.06
CA GLN A 71 -1.74 -0.29 1.88
C GLN A 71 -1.91 -0.54 0.38
N VAL A 72 -1.94 -1.81 -0.02
CA VAL A 72 -2.35 -2.22 -1.37
C VAL A 72 -3.52 -3.18 -1.24
N MET A 73 -4.63 -2.88 -1.90
CA MET A 73 -5.71 -3.84 -2.10
C MET A 73 -5.70 -4.31 -3.55
N PHE A 74 -5.85 -5.61 -3.76
CA PHE A 74 -5.88 -6.25 -5.06
C PHE A 74 -7.06 -7.21 -5.13
N PHE A 75 -7.67 -7.33 -6.30
CA PHE A 75 -8.62 -8.38 -6.59
C PHE A 75 -8.33 -9.04 -7.93
N GLU A 76 -8.64 -10.34 -7.99
CA GLU A 76 -8.63 -11.21 -9.15
C GLU A 76 -10.04 -11.75 -9.36
N ARG A 77 -10.58 -11.65 -10.58
CA ARG A 77 -11.87 -12.21 -10.96
C ARG A 77 -11.66 -13.60 -11.53
N THR A 78 -10.85 -13.72 -12.58
CA THR A 78 -10.63 -14.99 -13.28
C THR A 78 -9.31 -15.01 -14.03
N GLY A 79 -8.57 -16.11 -13.96
CA GLY A 79 -7.35 -16.30 -14.75
C GLY A 79 -6.08 -16.15 -13.89
N PHE A 80 -5.16 -15.29 -14.31
CA PHE A 80 -3.85 -15.19 -13.67
C PHE A 80 -3.80 -14.08 -12.63
N ALA A 81 -3.82 -14.44 -11.34
CA ALA A 81 -3.59 -13.48 -10.28
C ALA A 81 -2.16 -12.87 -10.34
N ARG A 82 -2.06 -11.57 -10.62
CA ARG A 82 -0.79 -10.82 -10.55
C ARG A 82 -0.99 -9.45 -9.90
N CYS A 83 -0.17 -9.15 -8.90
CA CYS A 83 -0.05 -7.83 -8.29
C CYS A 83 1.43 -7.51 -8.06
N ARG A 84 1.89 -6.30 -8.44
CA ARG A 84 3.28 -5.86 -8.26
C ARG A 84 3.37 -4.38 -7.99
N LEU A 85 4.03 -4.01 -6.89
CA LEU A 85 4.36 -2.63 -6.55
C LEU A 85 5.85 -2.36 -6.79
N GLU A 86 6.12 -1.29 -7.52
CA GLU A 86 7.45 -0.84 -7.91
C GLU A 86 7.58 0.66 -7.65
N TRP A 87 8.82 1.16 -7.64
CA TRP A 87 9.11 2.57 -7.53
C TRP A 87 10.23 3.02 -8.45
N GLN A 88 10.36 4.32 -8.59
CA GLN A 88 11.60 5.01 -8.95
C GLN A 88 11.62 6.36 -8.23
N ASN A 89 12.77 7.01 -8.15
CA ASN A 89 12.88 8.39 -7.67
C ASN A 89 13.69 9.27 -8.62
N ASP A 90 13.83 10.55 -8.29
CA ASP A 90 14.60 11.54 -9.04
C ASP A 90 16.09 11.61 -8.65
N GLN A 91 16.60 10.64 -7.89
CA GLN A 91 17.96 10.57 -7.35
C GLN A 91 18.64 9.22 -7.74
N ASN A 92 19.15 8.46 -6.78
CA ASN A 92 19.95 7.24 -7.01
C ASN A 92 19.09 6.02 -7.42
N TYR A 93 17.77 6.11 -7.31
CA TYR A 93 16.81 5.07 -7.72
C TYR A 93 16.04 5.50 -8.98
N ALA A 94 16.76 6.08 -9.96
CA ALA A 94 16.19 6.62 -11.20
C ALA A 94 15.52 5.60 -12.13
N THR A 95 15.81 4.31 -11.95
CA THR A 95 15.23 3.22 -12.74
C THR A 95 14.11 2.54 -11.96
N ARG A 96 12.95 2.35 -12.62
CA ARG A 96 11.83 1.55 -12.11
C ARG A 96 12.29 0.18 -11.63
N GLN A 97 11.99 -0.14 -10.38
CA GLN A 97 12.36 -1.42 -9.77
C GLN A 97 11.33 -1.86 -8.72
N VAL A 98 11.26 -3.17 -8.47
CA VAL A 98 10.41 -3.75 -7.44
C VAL A 98 10.88 -3.29 -6.07
N ILE A 99 9.93 -2.87 -5.22
CA ILE A 99 10.23 -2.57 -3.82
C ILE A 99 10.46 -3.89 -3.10
N THR A 100 11.69 -4.15 -2.68
CA THR A 100 12.07 -5.40 -2.02
C THR A 100 11.74 -5.37 -0.53
N SER A 101 11.73 -6.55 0.11
CA SER A 101 11.42 -6.71 1.54
C SER A 101 12.33 -5.93 2.49
N ASN A 102 13.51 -5.48 2.03
CA ASN A 102 14.42 -4.64 2.81
C ASN A 102 13.82 -3.28 3.20
N TRP A 103 12.80 -2.82 2.47
CA TRP A 103 12.16 -1.53 2.67
C TRP A 103 10.83 -1.61 3.42
N TYR A 104 10.32 -2.83 3.68
CA TYR A 104 9.04 -3.06 4.35
C TYR A 104 9.20 -3.53 5.81
N TYR A 105 8.31 -3.03 6.67
CA TYR A 105 8.26 -3.34 8.08
C TYR A 105 6.81 -3.66 8.48
N HIS A 106 6.57 -4.77 9.18
CA HIS A 106 5.21 -5.30 9.41
C HIS A 106 4.76 -5.32 10.88
N THR A 107 5.57 -4.88 11.85
CA THR A 107 5.17 -4.83 13.28
C THR A 107 5.82 -3.69 14.06
N ARG A 108 5.14 -3.20 15.13
CA ARG A 108 5.69 -2.24 16.10
C ARG A 108 7.03 -2.68 16.71
N GLN A 109 7.28 -3.99 16.83
CA GLN A 109 8.51 -4.51 17.41
C GLN A 109 9.75 -4.23 16.53
N LYS A 110 9.57 -4.08 15.21
CA LYS A 110 10.62 -3.59 14.29
C LYS A 110 10.65 -2.06 14.15
N LEU A 111 9.55 -1.37 14.45
CA LEU A 111 9.52 0.11 14.55
C LEU A 111 10.45 0.62 15.67
N GLY A 112 10.59 -0.13 16.77
CA GLY A 112 11.50 0.20 17.88
C GLY A 112 13.01 0.07 17.58
N GLY A 113 13.39 -0.45 16.41
CA GLY A 113 14.80 -0.55 15.96
C GLY A 113 15.24 0.57 15.01
N PHE A 114 14.35 1.50 14.66
CA PHE A 114 14.69 2.68 13.89
C PHE A 114 15.26 3.75 14.84
N PRO A 115 16.44 4.33 14.59
CA PRO A 115 16.94 5.44 15.40
C PRO A 115 16.12 6.69 15.07
N ALA A 116 15.00 6.87 15.77
CA ALA A 116 14.28 8.12 15.83
C ALA A 116 14.23 8.59 17.27
N GLU A 117 14.47 9.88 17.52
CA GLU A 117 13.88 10.52 18.69
C GLU A 117 12.37 10.33 18.58
N ILE A 118 11.81 9.47 19.44
CA ILE A 118 10.37 9.24 19.46
C ILE A 118 9.74 10.44 20.19
N THR A 119 9.34 11.45 19.44
CA THR A 119 8.46 12.50 19.97
C THR A 119 7.06 11.90 20.10
N VAL A 120 6.76 11.35 21.27
CA VAL A 120 5.40 10.91 21.62
C VAL A 120 4.56 12.16 21.89
N THR A 121 3.77 12.61 20.92
CA THR A 121 2.74 13.63 21.16
C THR A 121 1.56 12.97 21.89
N SER A 122 1.29 13.43 23.10
CA SER A 122 0.15 12.97 23.89
C SER A 122 -1.16 13.56 23.35
N GLY A 123 -1.83 12.83 22.46
CA GLY A 123 -3.27 12.99 22.15
C GLY A 123 -3.70 12.49 20.76
N PRO A 124 -4.97 12.07 20.57
CA PRO A 124 -5.78 11.19 21.41
C PRO A 124 -5.58 9.71 21.04
N GLY A 125 -5.46 8.84 22.07
CA GLY A 125 -5.79 7.41 22.01
C GLY A 125 -4.89 6.46 21.20
N PRO A 126 -4.94 5.14 21.48
CA PRO A 126 -4.22 4.14 20.71
C PRO A 126 -4.72 4.19 19.26
N VAL A 127 -3.80 4.37 18.31
CA VAL A 127 -4.08 4.12 16.89
C VAL A 127 -4.34 2.61 16.77
N GLU A 128 -5.61 2.23 16.94
CA GLU A 128 -6.16 0.99 16.42
C GLU A 128 -6.00 1.06 14.90
N ALA A 129 -5.50 -0.02 14.31
CA ALA A 129 -5.30 -0.11 12.87
C ALA A 129 -6.55 0.40 12.14
N PHE A 130 -6.38 1.40 11.26
CA PHE A 130 -7.43 1.82 10.35
C PHE A 130 -7.68 0.68 9.35
N TYR A 131 -8.52 -0.27 9.73
CA TYR A 131 -9.03 -1.27 8.80
C TYR A 131 -10.03 -0.58 7.87
N HIS A 132 -9.61 -0.28 6.64
CA HIS A 132 -10.56 -0.01 5.56
C HIS A 132 -11.24 -1.35 5.19
N PHE A 133 -12.37 -1.65 5.83
CA PHE A 133 -13.13 -2.89 5.60
C PHE A 133 -14.14 -2.82 4.42
N ASP A 134 -14.24 -1.69 3.71
CA ASP A 134 -15.28 -1.53 2.69
C ASP A 134 -14.91 -2.14 1.33
N PHE A 135 -14.89 -3.48 1.28
CA PHE A 135 -14.95 -4.24 0.04
C PHE A 135 -15.91 -5.43 0.19
N GLN A 136 -17.14 -5.29 -0.30
CA GLN A 136 -18.04 -6.42 -0.49
C GLN A 136 -18.70 -6.38 -1.86
N TYR A 137 -18.68 -7.53 -2.53
CA TYR A 137 -19.36 -7.80 -3.80
C TYR A 137 -20.89 -7.72 -3.62
N ASN A 138 -21.57 -7.16 -4.64
CA ASN A 138 -23.00 -7.32 -4.99
C ASN A 138 -24.10 -6.34 -4.53
N VAL A 139 -23.85 -5.26 -3.79
CA VAL A 139 -24.80 -4.11 -3.76
C VAL A 139 -24.12 -2.91 -3.13
N ASN A 140 -24.10 -1.74 -3.79
CA ASN A 140 -23.79 -0.50 -3.07
C ASN A 140 -24.51 0.71 -3.66
N ARG A 141 -25.51 1.15 -2.88
CA ARG A 141 -26.02 2.52 -2.87
C ARG A 141 -25.17 3.27 -1.84
N LEU A 142 -24.59 4.40 -2.26
CA LEU A 142 -23.77 5.27 -1.41
C LEU A 142 -24.67 6.08 -0.48
N ALA A 143 -24.41 6.06 0.82
CA ALA A 143 -24.91 7.08 1.74
C ALA A 143 -23.82 7.40 2.75
N TRP A 144 -23.36 8.65 2.70
CA TRP A 144 -22.52 9.23 3.74
C TRP A 144 -23.42 9.75 4.87
N VAL A 145 -23.07 9.45 6.12
CA VAL A 145 -23.64 10.12 7.29
C VAL A 145 -22.45 10.55 8.16
N ALA A 146 -22.20 11.86 8.24
CA ALA A 146 -21.32 12.40 9.27
C ALA A 146 -21.91 12.18 10.67
N PRO A 147 -21.07 12.20 11.73
CA PRO A 147 -21.56 12.31 13.10
C PRO A 147 -22.45 13.56 13.31
#